data_AF-A0A8C6YNT2-F1
#
_entry.id   AF-A0A8C6YNT2-F1
#
_cell.length_a   1.000
_cell.length_b   1.000
_cell.length_c   1.000
_cell.angle_alpha   90.00
_cell.angle_beta   90.00
_cell.angle_gamma   90.00
#
_symmetry.space_group_name_H-M   'P 1'
#
loop_
_entity.id
_entity.type
_entity.pdbx_description
1 polymer ?
#
loop_
_entity_poly.entity_id
_entity_poly.type
_entity_poly.pdbx_seq_one_letter_code
_entity_poly.pdbx_strand_id
1 'polypeptide(L)'
;WQPVGKLQGPHSTGKRTVRRAVELDVASRFQESLVCYQEGIDLLLQVVKATKDEVKKQHYRQKISEYMTRAEDIKKYIKKEKQDGKYHKQIKIDENATGFSYENLFREYLNEIVTEVWVEDPYIRHIHQLYNFLRFCEMLVKGPCKVKTIHLLTSYDEGSGKNQQISGLEEIKQSLRNHGVTLNISFSSSIHDREIRFNSGWMIKIGRGLDYFKKPEGRFSIGYCDFDLRPCHETTVDVFHTKHTKKA
;
A
#
# COMPACT_ATOMS: atom_id res chain seq x y z
N TRP A 1 -38.93 13.59 -7.05
CA TRP A 1 -38.33 13.93 -5.76
C TRP A 1 -38.33 12.70 -4.86
N GLN A 2 -37.27 11.88 -4.95
CA GLN A 2 -37.04 10.82 -3.96
C GLN A 2 -36.36 11.45 -2.73
N PRO A 3 -36.68 11.03 -1.49
CA PRO A 3 -36.09 11.63 -0.31
C PRO A 3 -34.65 11.13 -0.15
N VAL A 4 -33.72 12.07 -0.16
CA VAL A 4 -32.32 11.88 0.21
C VAL A 4 -32.26 11.25 1.60
N GLY A 5 -31.57 10.11 1.69
CA GLY A 5 -31.40 9.35 2.93
C GLY A 5 -30.90 10.24 4.07
N LYS A 6 -31.51 10.07 5.25
CA LYS A 6 -31.10 10.74 6.50
C LYS A 6 -29.58 10.64 6.67
N LEU A 7 -28.89 11.78 6.57
CA LEU A 7 -27.50 11.94 6.99
C LEU A 7 -27.37 11.41 8.42
N GLN A 8 -26.65 10.30 8.59
CA GLN A 8 -26.40 9.67 9.88
C GLN A 8 -25.54 10.60 10.74
N GLY A 9 -26.00 10.93 11.94
CA GLY A 9 -25.26 11.82 12.85
C GLY A 9 -23.92 11.21 13.31
N PRO A 10 -22.97 12.04 13.77
CA PRO A 10 -21.63 11.60 14.20
C PRO A 10 -21.65 10.45 15.22
N HIS A 11 -22.67 10.42 16.08
CA HIS A 11 -22.86 9.39 17.09
C HIS A 11 -23.22 8.01 16.52
N SER A 12 -24.11 7.93 15.51
CA SER A 12 -24.44 6.67 14.85
C SER A 12 -23.25 6.14 14.05
N THR A 13 -22.50 7.04 13.41
CA THR A 13 -21.30 6.68 12.64
C THR A 13 -20.20 6.16 13.56
N GLY A 14 -19.88 6.88 14.64
CA GLY A 14 -18.86 6.45 15.60
C GLY A 14 -19.15 5.08 16.23
N LYS A 15 -20.40 4.82 16.64
CA LYS A 15 -20.81 3.52 17.17
C LYS A 15 -20.64 2.39 16.15
N ARG A 16 -20.99 2.62 14.88
CA ARG A 16 -20.83 1.64 13.81
C ARG A 16 -19.35 1.35 13.53
N THR A 17 -18.51 2.39 13.49
CA THR A 17 -17.07 2.25 13.23
C THR A 17 -16.39 1.45 14.34
N VAL A 18 -16.70 1.72 15.62
CA VAL A 18 -16.11 0.94 16.72
C VAL A 18 -16.65 -0.49 16.75
N ARG A 19 -17.93 -0.72 16.41
CA ARG A 19 -18.45 -2.09 16.26
C ARG A 19 -17.68 -2.86 15.19
N ARG A 20 -17.41 -2.23 14.04
CA ARG A 20 -16.57 -2.82 12.98
C ARG A 20 -15.15 -3.11 13.48
N ALA A 21 -14.57 -2.21 14.29
CA ALA A 21 -13.26 -2.43 14.91
C ALA A 21 -13.22 -3.72 15.75
N VAL A 22 -14.25 -3.95 16.57
CA VAL A 22 -14.38 -5.16 17.40
C VAL A 22 -14.54 -6.42 16.54
N GLU A 23 -15.37 -6.38 15.50
CA GLU A 23 -15.55 -7.52 14.58
C GLU A 23 -14.24 -7.91 13.89
N LEU A 24 -13.45 -6.91 13.46
CA LEU A 24 -12.13 -7.11 12.87
C LEU A 24 -11.10 -7.63 13.89
N ASP A 25 -11.18 -7.15 15.14
CA ASP A 25 -10.31 -7.61 16.22
C ASP A 25 -10.50 -9.10 16.51
N VAL A 26 -11.78 -9.53 16.64
CA VAL A 26 -12.15 -10.94 16.83
C VAL A 26 -11.70 -11.79 15.64
N ALA A 27 -11.76 -11.25 14.42
CA ALA A 27 -11.26 -11.90 13.22
C ALA A 27 -9.71 -11.89 13.10
N SER A 28 -8.98 -11.44 14.12
CA SER A 28 -7.52 -11.27 14.12
C SER A 28 -7.00 -10.34 13.00
N ARG A 29 -7.87 -9.50 12.43
CA ARG A 29 -7.52 -8.46 11.44
C ARG A 29 -7.07 -7.20 12.17
N PHE A 30 -6.00 -7.35 12.95
CA PHE A 30 -5.53 -6.36 13.92
C PHE A 30 -5.22 -4.99 13.33
N GLN A 31 -4.67 -4.93 12.11
CA GLN A 31 -4.35 -3.65 11.46
C GLN A 31 -5.62 -2.85 11.13
N GLU A 32 -6.60 -3.49 10.49
CA GLU A 32 -7.86 -2.83 10.12
C GLU A 32 -8.70 -2.51 11.35
N SER A 33 -8.67 -3.41 12.35
CA SER A 33 -9.26 -3.17 13.65
C SER A 33 -8.68 -1.91 14.30
N LEU A 34 -7.35 -1.76 14.31
CA LEU A 34 -6.67 -0.58 14.87
C LEU A 34 -7.11 0.72 14.20
N VAL A 35 -7.19 0.74 12.87
CA VAL A 35 -7.66 1.92 12.11
C VAL A 35 -9.11 2.25 12.49
N CYS A 36 -10.00 1.26 12.50
CA CYS A 36 -11.41 1.47 12.88
C CYS A 36 -11.54 1.92 14.34
N TYR A 37 -10.69 1.44 15.26
CA TYR A 37 -10.67 1.93 16.63
C TYR A 37 -10.29 3.40 16.68
N GLN A 38 -9.22 3.82 15.99
CA GLN A 38 -8.77 5.21 15.96
C GLN A 38 -9.84 6.15 15.41
N GLU A 39 -10.39 5.85 14.23
CA GLU A 39 -11.46 6.65 13.62
C GLU A 39 -12.73 6.69 14.48
N GLY A 40 -13.11 5.53 15.04
CA GLY A 40 -14.27 5.42 15.91
C GLY A 40 -14.11 6.23 17.21
N ILE A 41 -12.92 6.21 17.80
CA ILE A 41 -12.57 7.00 18.99
C ILE A 41 -12.64 8.50 18.67
N ASP A 42 -12.07 8.94 17.56
CA ASP A 42 -12.09 10.36 17.15
C ASP A 42 -13.53 10.86 16.96
N LEU A 43 -14.40 10.07 16.32
CA LEU A 43 -15.82 10.39 16.19
C LEU A 43 -16.53 10.45 17.56
N LEU A 44 -16.25 9.51 18.45
CA LEU A 44 -16.85 9.50 19.79
C LEU A 44 -16.36 10.69 20.64
N LEU A 45 -15.10 11.13 20.49
CA LEU A 45 -14.59 12.34 21.14
C LEU A 45 -15.35 13.59 20.69
N GLN A 46 -15.70 13.70 19.40
CA GLN A 46 -16.56 14.79 18.90
C GLN A 46 -17.96 14.74 19.53
N VAL A 47 -18.53 13.55 19.69
CA VAL A 47 -19.84 13.38 20.36
C VAL A 47 -19.78 13.82 21.81
N VAL A 48 -18.71 13.48 22.54
CA VAL A 48 -18.51 13.93 23.93
C VAL A 48 -18.48 15.44 24.03
N LYS A 49 -17.80 16.13 23.10
CA LYS A 49 -17.74 17.60 23.04
C LYS A 49 -19.13 18.22 22.82
N ALA A 50 -19.97 17.60 22.00
CA ALA A 50 -21.31 18.11 21.67
C ALA A 50 -22.41 17.72 22.68
N THR A 51 -22.19 16.66 23.48
CA THR A 51 -23.15 16.20 24.49
C THR A 51 -23.21 17.21 25.64
N LYS A 52 -24.40 17.53 26.16
CA LYS A 52 -24.57 18.41 27.35
C LYS A 52 -24.81 17.63 28.65
N ASP A 53 -25.41 16.46 28.54
CA ASP A 53 -25.74 15.55 29.63
C ASP A 53 -24.45 14.95 30.23
N GLU A 54 -24.15 15.31 31.49
CA GLU A 54 -22.92 14.89 32.17
C GLU A 54 -22.84 13.39 32.43
N VAL A 55 -23.97 12.72 32.67
CA VAL A 55 -24.01 11.27 32.88
C VAL A 55 -23.65 10.55 31.57
N LYS A 56 -24.21 11.01 30.45
CA LYS A 56 -23.88 10.46 29.12
C LYS A 56 -22.45 10.78 28.71
N LYS A 57 -21.94 11.98 29.01
CA LYS A 57 -20.52 12.31 28.78
C LYS A 57 -19.61 11.34 29.53
N GLN A 58 -19.88 11.10 30.81
CA GLN A 58 -19.07 10.19 31.62
C GLN A 58 -19.09 8.77 31.06
N HIS A 59 -20.27 8.28 30.65
CA HIS A 59 -20.41 6.98 30.00
C HIS A 59 -19.58 6.87 28.71
N TYR A 60 -19.63 7.88 27.84
CA TYR A 60 -18.83 7.89 26.62
C TYR A 60 -17.33 7.97 26.90
N ARG A 61 -16.89 8.77 27.88
CA ARG A 61 -15.47 8.85 28.28
C ARG A 61 -14.95 7.50 28.75
N GLN A 62 -15.74 6.77 29.54
CA GLN A 62 -15.38 5.43 29.99
C GLN A 62 -15.21 4.47 28.79
N LYS A 63 -16.18 4.46 27.87
CA LYS A 63 -16.11 3.62 26.65
C LYS A 63 -14.92 4.00 25.76
N ILE A 64 -14.67 5.29 25.56
CA ILE A 64 -13.52 5.76 24.79
C ILE A 64 -12.21 5.30 25.45
N SER A 65 -12.11 5.36 26.77
CA SER A 65 -10.94 4.85 27.50
C SER A 65 -10.72 3.36 27.25
N GLU A 66 -11.77 2.54 27.33
CA GLU A 66 -11.70 1.09 27.03
C GLU A 66 -11.20 0.84 25.60
N TYR A 67 -11.74 1.57 24.62
CA TYR A 67 -11.33 1.45 23.22
C TYR A 67 -9.90 1.93 22.97
N MET A 68 -9.46 3.02 23.63
CA MET A 68 -8.08 3.50 23.54
C MET A 68 -7.09 2.47 24.09
N THR A 69 -7.36 1.89 25.27
CA THR A 69 -6.52 0.82 25.84
C THR A 69 -6.41 -0.36 24.87
N ARG A 70 -7.52 -0.81 24.30
CA ARG A 70 -7.49 -1.92 23.33
C ARG A 70 -6.69 -1.57 22.07
N ALA A 71 -6.87 -0.36 21.53
CA ALA A 71 -6.12 0.12 20.38
C ALA A 71 -4.59 0.18 20.66
N GLU A 72 -4.19 0.61 21.85
CA GLU A 72 -2.78 0.62 22.26
C GLU A 72 -2.20 -0.79 22.35
N ASP A 73 -2.93 -1.75 22.90
CA ASP A 73 -2.49 -3.14 23.01
C ASP A 73 -2.36 -3.80 21.64
N ILE A 74 -3.33 -3.57 20.74
CA ILE A 74 -3.25 -4.00 19.34
C ILE A 74 -2.02 -3.38 18.67
N LYS A 75 -1.76 -2.09 18.87
CA LYS A 75 -0.59 -1.40 18.32
C LYS A 75 0.72 -2.00 18.83
N LYS A 76 0.81 -2.33 20.13
CA LYS A 76 1.98 -3.02 20.72
C LYS A 76 2.16 -4.42 20.13
N TYR A 77 1.08 -5.18 19.99
CA TYR A 77 1.10 -6.51 19.38
C TYR A 77 1.60 -6.46 17.93
N ILE A 78 1.05 -5.56 17.11
CA ILE A 78 1.50 -5.36 15.73
C ILE A 78 2.98 -4.99 15.67
N LYS A 79 3.45 -4.10 16.56
CA LYS A 79 4.87 -3.74 16.64
C LYS A 79 5.74 -4.95 16.98
N LYS A 80 5.28 -5.82 17.89
CA LYS A 80 5.96 -7.06 18.26
C LYS A 80 5.98 -8.05 17.09
N GLU A 81 4.87 -8.28 16.40
CA GLU A 81 4.83 -9.17 15.23
C GLU A 81 5.76 -8.69 14.10
N LYS A 82 5.85 -7.38 13.89
CA LYS A 82 6.85 -6.78 12.97
C LYS A 82 8.27 -7.04 13.44
N GLN A 83 8.54 -6.90 14.73
CA GLN A 83 9.83 -7.21 15.34
C GLN A 83 10.16 -8.70 15.26
N ASP A 84 9.18 -9.59 15.34
CA ASP A 84 9.37 -11.05 15.33
C ASP A 84 9.37 -11.63 13.91
N GLY A 85 9.18 -10.79 12.89
CA GLY A 85 9.17 -11.21 11.49
C GLY A 85 7.90 -11.94 11.05
N LYS A 86 6.85 -11.91 11.88
CA LYS A 86 5.60 -12.65 11.69
C LYS A 86 4.47 -11.80 11.12
N TYR A 87 4.74 -10.50 10.89
CA TYR A 87 3.75 -9.60 10.33
C TYR A 87 3.40 -9.99 8.89
N HIS A 88 2.12 -10.25 8.66
CA HIS A 88 1.51 -10.46 7.34
C HIS A 88 0.22 -9.64 7.22
N LYS A 89 0.08 -8.90 6.13
CA LYS A 89 -1.14 -8.18 5.76
C LYS A 89 -1.44 -8.51 4.31
N GLN A 90 -2.66 -8.97 4.03
CA GLN A 90 -3.13 -9.18 2.67
C GLN A 90 -4.10 -8.08 2.27
N ILE A 91 -3.91 -7.51 1.08
CA ILE A 91 -4.81 -6.55 0.45
C ILE A 91 -5.36 -7.22 -0.81
N LYS A 92 -6.69 -7.28 -0.93
CA LYS A 92 -7.36 -7.75 -2.14
C LYS A 92 -7.71 -6.55 -3.00
N ILE A 93 -7.26 -6.56 -4.25
CA ILE A 93 -7.68 -5.61 -5.28
C ILE A 93 -8.72 -6.35 -6.11
N ASP A 94 -9.98 -5.94 -5.98
CA ASP A 94 -11.08 -6.54 -6.73
C ASP A 94 -11.05 -6.11 -8.21
N GLU A 95 -11.71 -6.89 -9.07
CA GLU A 95 -11.83 -6.59 -10.49
C GLU A 95 -12.47 -5.21 -10.71
N ASN A 96 -11.84 -4.37 -11.55
CA ASN A 96 -12.21 -2.97 -11.83
C ASN A 96 -12.09 -2.01 -10.64
N ALA A 97 -11.50 -2.41 -9.52
CA ALA A 97 -11.28 -1.49 -8.41
C ALA A 97 -10.32 -0.35 -8.79
N THR A 98 -10.46 0.80 -8.13
CA THR A 98 -9.65 2.01 -8.32
C THR A 98 -9.03 2.43 -6.99
N GLY A 99 -8.15 3.44 -6.99
CA GLY A 99 -7.48 3.98 -5.79
C GLY A 99 -6.17 3.27 -5.42
N PHE A 100 -5.68 2.40 -6.31
CA PHE A 100 -4.49 1.58 -6.11
C PHE A 100 -3.31 2.04 -6.98
N SER A 101 -3.06 3.36 -7.09
CA SER A 101 -1.76 3.81 -7.61
C SER A 101 -0.62 3.24 -6.75
N TYR A 102 0.60 3.20 -7.29
CA TYR A 102 1.76 2.81 -6.50
C TYR A 102 1.94 3.69 -5.27
N GLU A 103 1.72 5.00 -5.40
CA GLU A 103 1.84 5.93 -4.29
C GLU A 103 0.90 5.56 -3.15
N ASN A 104 -0.36 5.21 -3.45
CA ASN A 104 -1.30 4.75 -2.42
C ASN A 104 -0.95 3.37 -1.86
N LEU A 105 -0.56 2.43 -2.73
CA LEU A 105 -0.27 1.06 -2.31
C LEU A 105 0.96 0.98 -1.40
N PHE A 106 2.01 1.74 -1.70
CA PHE A 106 3.29 1.67 -0.99
C PHE A 106 3.46 2.73 0.10
N ARG A 107 2.54 3.71 0.22
CA ARG A 107 2.63 4.84 1.18
C ARG A 107 3.01 4.42 2.59
N GLU A 108 2.38 3.38 3.12
CA GLU A 108 2.57 2.90 4.50
C GLU A 108 3.97 2.29 4.75
N TYR A 109 4.67 1.91 3.68
CA TYR A 109 5.92 1.12 3.73
C TYR A 109 7.15 1.93 3.32
N LEU A 110 6.95 3.16 2.85
CA LEU A 110 8.00 4.08 2.43
C LEU A 110 8.19 5.19 3.48
N ASN A 111 9.43 5.36 3.93
CA ASN A 111 9.83 6.39 4.88
C ASN A 111 11.32 6.70 4.69
N GLU A 112 11.85 7.65 5.47
CA GLU A 112 13.23 8.13 5.32
C GLU A 112 14.33 7.07 5.47
N ILE A 113 14.05 5.95 6.16
CA ILE A 113 15.05 4.88 6.35
C ILE A 113 15.22 4.01 5.11
N VAL A 114 14.30 4.09 4.15
CA VAL A 114 14.40 3.33 2.90
C VAL A 114 15.44 4.02 2.01
N THR A 115 16.54 3.32 1.77
CA THR A 115 17.64 3.79 0.91
C THR A 115 17.94 2.83 -0.24
N GLU A 116 17.45 1.59 -0.17
CA GLU A 116 17.72 0.56 -1.16
C GLU A 116 16.48 -0.31 -1.39
N VAL A 117 16.19 -0.58 -2.67
CA VAL A 117 14.99 -1.29 -3.13
C VAL A 117 15.37 -2.41 -4.08
N TRP A 118 14.78 -3.59 -3.91
CA TRP A 118 14.86 -4.70 -4.86
C TRP A 118 13.48 -4.94 -5.46
N VAL A 119 13.43 -5.10 -6.78
CA VAL A 119 12.23 -5.40 -7.55
C VAL A 119 12.52 -6.64 -8.38
N GLU A 120 11.86 -7.74 -8.06
CA GLU A 120 11.85 -8.96 -8.85
C GLU A 120 10.48 -9.03 -9.55
N ASP A 121 10.46 -8.81 -10.87
CA ASP A 121 9.24 -8.86 -11.68
C ASP A 121 9.59 -9.38 -13.09
N PRO A 122 9.14 -10.60 -13.47
CA PRO A 122 9.49 -11.20 -14.75
C PRO A 122 8.83 -10.53 -15.96
N TYR A 123 7.91 -9.59 -15.75
CA TYR A 123 7.07 -9.00 -16.80
C TYR A 123 7.39 -7.54 -17.08
N ILE A 124 8.60 -7.05 -16.84
CA ILE A 124 8.99 -5.69 -17.28
C ILE A 124 9.52 -5.73 -18.71
N ARG A 125 8.63 -5.96 -19.69
CA ARG A 125 9.00 -6.25 -21.11
C ARG A 125 8.45 -5.21 -22.09
N HIS A 126 7.14 -4.99 -22.06
CA HIS A 126 6.43 -4.13 -23.01
C HIS A 126 6.40 -2.66 -22.57
N ILE A 127 6.11 -1.75 -23.50
CA ILE A 127 6.08 -0.29 -23.27
C ILE A 127 5.29 0.11 -22.02
N HIS A 128 4.07 -0.42 -21.84
CA HIS A 128 3.25 -0.07 -20.69
C HIS A 128 3.84 -0.59 -19.36
N GLN A 129 4.55 -1.71 -19.38
CA GLN A 129 5.25 -2.29 -18.23
C GLN A 129 6.51 -1.48 -17.89
N LEU A 130 7.22 -0.97 -18.89
CA LEU A 130 8.32 0.00 -18.69
C LEU A 130 7.81 1.28 -18.03
N TYR A 131 6.67 1.80 -18.49
CA TYR A 131 6.03 2.96 -17.85
C TYR A 131 5.50 2.66 -16.44
N ASN A 132 5.02 1.44 -16.18
CA ASN A 132 4.67 0.99 -14.84
C ASN A 132 5.89 1.03 -13.91
N PHE A 133 7.03 0.49 -14.35
CA PHE A 133 8.27 0.56 -13.60
C PHE A 133 8.77 2.01 -13.42
N LEU A 134 8.68 2.85 -14.46
CA LEU A 134 9.05 4.26 -14.37
C LEU A 134 8.22 5.00 -13.30
N ARG A 135 6.89 4.85 -13.30
CA ARG A 135 6.02 5.45 -12.27
C ARG A 135 6.35 4.95 -10.86
N PHE A 136 6.71 3.68 -10.73
CA PHE A 136 7.19 3.13 -9.46
C PHE A 136 8.49 3.83 -9.01
N CYS A 137 9.43 4.06 -9.93
CA CYS A 137 10.65 4.81 -9.64
C CYS A 137 10.37 6.29 -9.31
N GLU A 138 9.45 6.96 -10.01
CA GLU A 138 9.06 8.35 -9.73
C GLU A 138 8.52 8.49 -8.31
N MET A 139 7.70 7.55 -7.85
CA MET A 139 7.22 7.50 -6.46
C MET A 139 8.38 7.39 -5.46
N LEU A 140 9.39 6.55 -5.74
CA LEU A 140 10.55 6.39 -4.86
C LEU A 140 11.44 7.65 -4.82
N VAL A 141 11.53 8.39 -5.92
CA VAL A 141 12.31 9.64 -6.00
C VAL A 141 11.56 10.81 -5.35
N LYS A 142 10.24 10.92 -5.56
CA LYS A 142 9.39 11.99 -5.02
C LYS A 142 9.07 11.81 -3.54
N GLY A 143 8.95 10.56 -3.10
CA GLY A 143 8.45 10.20 -1.77
C GLY A 143 9.35 10.66 -0.62
N PRO A 144 8.92 10.41 0.64
CA PRO A 144 9.72 10.76 1.82
C PRO A 144 11.00 9.92 1.97
N CYS A 145 11.19 8.89 1.13
CA CYS A 145 12.35 8.01 1.16
C CYS A 145 13.59 8.62 0.49
N LYS A 146 14.77 8.20 0.95
CA LYS A 146 16.07 8.67 0.45
C LYS A 146 16.74 7.57 -0.37
N VAL A 147 16.00 6.99 -1.31
CA VAL A 147 16.47 5.88 -2.14
C VAL A 147 17.71 6.30 -2.93
N LYS A 148 18.76 5.46 -2.86
CA LYS A 148 20.03 5.63 -3.57
C LYS A 148 20.26 4.54 -4.60
N THR A 149 19.74 3.34 -4.35
CA THR A 149 19.97 2.19 -5.21
C THR A 149 18.68 1.41 -5.42
N ILE A 150 18.38 1.08 -6.67
CA ILE A 150 17.29 0.21 -7.09
C ILE A 150 17.91 -0.97 -7.83
N HIS A 151 17.52 -2.19 -7.46
CA HIS A 151 17.91 -3.42 -8.14
C HIS A 151 16.68 -4.00 -8.83
N LEU A 152 16.69 -4.07 -10.15
CA LEU A 152 15.65 -4.70 -10.95
C LEU A 152 16.15 -6.07 -11.44
N LEU A 153 15.41 -7.12 -11.14
CA LEU A 153 15.55 -8.45 -11.74
C LEU A 153 14.30 -8.74 -12.58
N THR A 154 14.47 -8.87 -13.90
CA THR A 154 13.39 -9.17 -14.85
C THR A 154 13.79 -10.29 -15.79
N SER A 155 12.84 -10.80 -16.58
CA SER A 155 13.14 -11.72 -17.68
C SER A 155 13.23 -10.99 -19.01
N TYR A 156 13.96 -11.56 -19.97
CA TYR A 156 13.97 -11.06 -21.34
C TYR A 156 12.60 -11.25 -22.00
N ASP A 157 12.26 -10.33 -22.90
CA ASP A 157 11.26 -10.59 -23.93
C ASP A 157 11.75 -11.71 -24.86
N GLU A 158 10.92 -12.74 -25.08
CA GLU A 158 11.24 -13.90 -25.91
C GLU A 158 10.95 -13.66 -27.41
N GLY A 159 10.35 -12.51 -27.76
CA GLY A 159 10.02 -12.13 -29.13
C GLY A 159 10.94 -11.02 -29.67
N SER A 160 10.39 -10.18 -30.55
CA SER A 160 11.10 -9.03 -31.13
C SER A 160 11.25 -7.84 -30.18
N GLY A 161 10.63 -7.89 -28.99
CA GLY A 161 10.55 -6.77 -28.04
C GLY A 161 11.83 -6.57 -27.22
N LYS A 162 12.80 -7.49 -27.28
CA LYS A 162 14.01 -7.46 -26.45
C LYS A 162 14.81 -6.16 -26.56
N ASN A 163 15.00 -5.64 -27.78
CA ASN A 163 15.74 -4.39 -27.99
C ASN A 163 15.01 -3.19 -27.39
N GLN A 164 13.68 -3.15 -27.50
CA GLN A 164 12.85 -2.10 -26.91
C GLN A 164 12.89 -2.15 -25.38
N GLN A 165 12.83 -3.35 -24.79
CA GLN A 165 12.97 -3.56 -23.36
C GLN A 165 14.32 -3.03 -22.86
N ILE A 166 15.43 -3.43 -23.49
CA ILE A 166 16.78 -3.03 -23.08
C ILE A 166 16.96 -1.52 -23.22
N SER A 167 16.60 -0.93 -24.37
CA SER A 167 16.71 0.51 -24.60
C SER A 167 15.91 1.31 -23.58
N GLY A 168 14.65 0.93 -23.35
CA GLY A 168 13.78 1.63 -22.41
C GLY A 168 14.27 1.55 -20.97
N LEU A 169 14.78 0.39 -20.54
CA LEU A 169 15.37 0.25 -19.20
C LEU A 169 16.67 1.04 -19.04
N GLU A 170 17.51 1.12 -20.07
CA GLU A 170 18.73 1.93 -20.03
C GLU A 170 18.42 3.44 -20.01
N GLU A 171 17.39 3.89 -20.73
CA GLU A 171 16.88 5.27 -20.64
C GLU A 171 16.40 5.61 -19.22
N ILE A 172 15.61 4.72 -18.59
CA ILE A 172 15.16 4.89 -17.21
C ILE A 172 16.36 4.96 -16.25
N LYS A 173 17.34 4.08 -16.42
CA LYS A 173 18.58 4.05 -15.62
C LYS A 173 19.37 5.34 -15.72
N GLN A 174 19.54 5.88 -16.92
CA GLN A 174 20.25 7.15 -17.12
C GLN A 174 19.46 8.34 -16.55
N SER A 175 18.13 8.33 -16.66
CA SER A 175 17.26 9.36 -16.06
C SER A 175 17.33 9.35 -14.53
N LEU A 176 17.31 8.17 -13.91
CA LEU A 176 17.47 8.01 -12.46
C LEU A 176 18.84 8.48 -11.97
N ARG A 177 19.88 8.22 -12.74
CA ARG A 177 21.24 8.69 -12.42
C ARG A 177 21.31 10.21 -12.32
N ASN A 178 20.57 10.96 -13.15
CA ASN A 178 20.50 12.42 -13.07
C ASN A 178 19.85 12.91 -11.77
N HIS A 179 19.07 12.06 -11.10
CA HIS A 179 18.48 12.31 -9.79
C HIS A 179 19.30 11.71 -8.63
N GLY A 180 20.52 11.22 -8.90
CA GLY A 180 21.40 10.63 -7.89
C GLY A 180 20.97 9.25 -7.41
N VAL A 181 20.20 8.52 -8.22
CA VAL A 181 19.75 7.15 -7.96
C VAL A 181 20.42 6.18 -8.93
N THR A 182 21.05 5.14 -8.42
CA THR A 182 21.66 4.06 -9.21
C THR A 182 20.62 2.97 -9.47
N LEU A 183 20.40 2.63 -10.74
CA LEU A 183 19.57 1.49 -11.14
C LEU A 183 20.47 0.36 -11.67
N ASN A 184 20.48 -0.78 -10.95
CA ASN A 184 21.13 -2.01 -11.36
C ASN A 184 20.10 -2.94 -12.00
N ILE A 185 20.35 -3.42 -13.21
CA ILE A 185 19.41 -4.27 -13.96
C ILE A 185 20.08 -5.62 -14.20
N SER A 186 19.40 -6.68 -13.79
CA SER A 186 19.80 -8.07 -14.01
C SER A 186 18.68 -8.80 -14.74
N PHE A 187 19.05 -9.76 -15.59
CA PHE A 187 18.11 -10.57 -16.34
C PHE A 187 18.22 -12.05 -15.96
N SER A 188 17.08 -12.71 -15.76
CA SER A 188 17.01 -14.15 -15.55
C SER A 188 15.77 -14.75 -16.23
N SER A 189 15.93 -15.89 -16.90
CA SER A 189 14.83 -16.62 -17.54
C SER A 189 14.07 -17.54 -16.59
N SER A 190 14.62 -17.83 -15.41
CA SER A 190 14.05 -18.79 -14.45
C SER A 190 13.30 -18.14 -13.29
N ILE A 191 13.05 -16.83 -13.34
CA ILE A 191 12.32 -16.12 -12.28
C ILE A 191 10.82 -16.15 -12.54
N HIS A 192 10.06 -16.43 -11.49
CA HIS A 192 8.60 -16.43 -11.50
C HIS A 192 8.01 -15.59 -10.37
N ASP A 193 8.82 -15.32 -9.35
CA ASP A 193 8.41 -14.56 -8.18
C ASP A 193 8.23 -13.07 -8.54
N ARG A 194 7.18 -12.49 -7.97
CA ARG A 194 6.84 -11.06 -8.06
C ARG A 194 7.00 -10.48 -6.67
N GLU A 195 8.16 -9.91 -6.38
CA GLU A 195 8.56 -9.50 -5.04
C GLU A 195 9.24 -8.12 -5.07
N ILE A 196 8.80 -7.24 -4.19
CA ILE A 196 9.44 -5.95 -3.95
C ILE A 196 9.94 -5.95 -2.51
N ARG A 197 11.23 -5.67 -2.30
CA ARG A 197 11.85 -5.56 -0.98
C ARG A 197 12.37 -4.17 -0.74
N PHE A 198 12.20 -3.68 0.48
CA PHE A 198 12.83 -2.47 0.98
C PHE A 198 13.84 -2.84 2.08
N ASN A 199 14.97 -2.14 2.14
CA ASN A 199 15.98 -2.37 3.17
C ASN A 199 15.50 -2.03 4.60
N SER A 200 14.31 -1.44 4.74
CA SER A 200 13.60 -1.28 6.01
C SER A 200 13.03 -2.59 6.58
N GLY A 201 13.07 -3.69 5.81
CA GLY A 201 12.56 -5.01 6.20
C GLY A 201 11.19 -5.34 5.62
N TRP A 202 10.52 -4.39 4.96
CA TRP A 202 9.27 -4.61 4.25
C TRP A 202 9.48 -5.40 2.96
N MET A 203 8.61 -6.37 2.73
CA MET A 203 8.55 -7.18 1.52
C MET A 203 7.10 -7.22 1.04
N ILE A 204 6.88 -6.99 -0.25
CA ILE A 204 5.55 -6.92 -0.85
C ILE A 204 5.53 -7.87 -2.06
N LYS A 205 4.63 -8.85 -2.04
CA LYS A 205 4.38 -9.75 -3.16
C LYS A 205 3.07 -9.39 -3.82
N ILE A 206 3.09 -9.11 -5.12
CA ILE A 206 1.89 -8.73 -5.87
C ILE A 206 1.59 -9.83 -6.87
N GLY A 207 0.36 -10.34 -6.84
CA GLY A 207 -0.08 -11.45 -7.70
C GLY A 207 0.20 -11.20 -9.18
N ARG A 208 0.14 -9.97 -9.68
CA ARG A 208 0.45 -9.60 -11.07
C ARG A 208 1.75 -8.78 -11.25
N GLY A 209 2.55 -8.62 -10.21
CA GLY A 209 3.69 -7.72 -10.22
C GLY A 209 3.25 -6.27 -10.32
N LEU A 210 3.99 -5.44 -11.05
CA LEU A 210 3.62 -4.04 -11.33
C LEU A 210 2.52 -3.92 -12.42
N ASP A 211 2.13 -5.01 -13.07
CA ASP A 211 1.20 -4.97 -14.22
C ASP A 211 -0.25 -5.38 -13.86
N TYR A 212 -0.79 -4.76 -12.81
CA TYR A 212 -2.19 -4.97 -12.39
C TYR A 212 -3.17 -3.91 -12.91
N PHE A 213 -2.72 -2.90 -13.65
CA PHE A 213 -3.61 -1.89 -14.23
C PHE A 213 -4.24 -2.36 -15.54
N LYS A 214 -5.51 -2.01 -15.76
CA LYS A 214 -6.14 -2.21 -17.07
C LYS A 214 -5.68 -1.14 -18.06
N LYS A 215 -5.82 -1.48 -19.34
CA LYS A 215 -5.75 -0.47 -20.41
C LYS A 215 -6.82 0.61 -20.19
N PRO A 216 -6.53 1.88 -20.48
CA PRO A 216 -7.52 2.94 -20.42
C PRO A 216 -8.62 2.72 -21.47
N GLU A 217 -9.82 3.26 -21.21
CA GLU A 217 -10.97 3.16 -22.13
C GLU A 217 -10.71 3.91 -23.45
N GLY A 218 -9.93 4.99 -23.41
CA GLY A 218 -9.58 5.78 -24.58
C GLY A 218 -8.36 6.66 -24.34
N ARG A 219 -7.97 7.43 -25.37
CA ARG A 219 -6.77 8.31 -25.31
C ARG A 219 -6.89 9.47 -24.33
N PHE A 220 -8.11 9.90 -24.04
CA PHE A 220 -8.42 11.04 -23.16
C PHE A 220 -9.46 10.67 -22.10
N SER A 221 -9.40 9.43 -21.58
CA SER A 221 -10.27 8.98 -20.50
C SER A 221 -9.74 9.44 -19.15
N ILE A 222 -10.65 9.65 -18.19
CA ILE A 222 -10.27 9.84 -16.79
C ILE A 222 -9.48 8.60 -16.31
N GLY A 223 -8.43 8.83 -15.54
CA GLY A 223 -7.49 7.81 -15.12
C GLY A 223 -6.40 7.49 -16.15
N TYR A 224 -6.25 8.24 -17.25
CA TYR A 224 -5.14 8.04 -18.20
C TYR A 224 -3.76 8.34 -17.57
N CYS A 225 -3.63 9.48 -16.88
CA CYS A 225 -2.39 9.89 -16.23
C CYS A 225 -2.36 9.54 -14.73
N ASP A 226 -3.48 9.74 -14.05
CA ASP A 226 -3.63 9.44 -12.63
C ASP A 226 -4.12 8.01 -12.43
N PHE A 227 -3.25 7.15 -11.89
CA PHE A 227 -3.52 5.73 -11.74
C PHE A 227 -4.40 5.41 -10.52
N ASP A 228 -4.68 6.39 -9.64
CA ASP A 228 -5.72 6.22 -8.63
C ASP A 228 -7.12 6.17 -9.24
N LEU A 229 -7.30 6.73 -10.43
CA LEU A 229 -8.56 6.68 -11.17
C LEU A 229 -8.59 5.56 -12.23
N ARG A 230 -7.52 4.76 -12.34
CA ARG A 230 -7.42 3.68 -13.32
C ARG A 230 -8.02 2.39 -12.76
N PRO A 231 -8.91 1.69 -13.51
CA PRO A 231 -9.37 0.36 -13.12
C PRO A 231 -8.24 -0.66 -13.09
N CYS A 232 -8.23 -1.51 -12.06
CA CYS A 232 -7.29 -2.60 -11.89
C CYS A 232 -7.88 -3.95 -12.31
N HIS A 233 -7.01 -4.88 -12.67
CA HIS A 233 -7.31 -6.31 -12.71
C HIS A 233 -7.38 -6.87 -11.28
N GLU A 234 -8.19 -7.91 -11.07
CA GLU A 234 -8.19 -8.63 -9.80
C GLU A 234 -6.79 -9.18 -9.48
N THR A 235 -6.29 -8.89 -8.27
CA THR A 235 -5.01 -9.39 -7.76
C THR A 235 -4.98 -9.34 -6.23
N THR A 236 -4.08 -10.10 -5.63
CA THR A 236 -3.72 -9.98 -4.21
C THR A 236 -2.39 -9.26 -4.06
N VAL A 237 -2.24 -8.55 -2.94
CA VAL A 237 -0.99 -7.94 -2.48
C VAL A 237 -0.73 -8.44 -1.07
N ASP A 238 0.33 -9.22 -0.91
CA ASP A 238 0.76 -9.77 0.37
C ASP A 238 1.96 -8.99 0.89
N VAL A 239 1.80 -8.37 2.05
CA VAL A 239 2.81 -7.55 2.71
C VAL A 239 3.36 -8.30 3.90
N PHE A 240 4.68 -8.43 3.93
CA PHE A 240 5.45 -9.08 4.98
C PHE A 240 6.43 -8.09 5.58
N HIS A 241 6.81 -8.30 6.84
CA HIS A 241 7.94 -7.62 7.44
C HIS A 241 8.94 -8.67 7.92
N THR A 242 10.06 -8.80 7.22
CA THR A 242 11.12 -9.75 7.59
C THR A 242 12.15 -9.08 8.49
N LYS A 243 12.54 -9.77 9.56
CA LYS A 243 13.77 -9.47 10.29
C LYS A 243 14.94 -10.11 9.54
N HIS A 244 15.95 -9.30 9.20
CA HIS A 244 17.27 -9.71 8.72
C HIS A 244 17.39 -10.29 7.30
N THR A 245 17.50 -9.42 6.30
CA THR A 245 18.54 -9.60 5.27
C THR A 245 19.80 -8.84 5.69
N LYS A 246 20.42 -9.30 6.79
CA LYS A 246 21.87 -9.52 6.77
C LYS A 246 22.03 -11.03 6.64
N LYS A 247 22.06 -11.52 5.40
CA LYS A 247 22.87 -12.71 5.11
C LYS A 247 24.18 -12.20 4.55
N ALA A 248 25.24 -12.82 5.07
CA ALA A 248 26.65 -12.48 4.97
C ALA A 248 27.12 -12.16 3.55
#